data_AF-X0SP95-F1
#
_entry.id   AF-X0SP95-F1
#
_cell.length_a   1.000
_cell.length_b   1.000
_cell.length_c   1.000
_cell.angle_alpha   90.00
_cell.angle_beta   90.00
_cell.angle_gamma   90.00
#
_symmetry.space_group_name_H-M   'P 1'
#
loop_
_entity.id
_entity.type
_entity.pdbx_description
1 polymer ?
#
loop_
_entity_poly.entity_id
_entity_poly.type
_entity_poly.pdbx_seq_one_letter_code
_entity_poly.pdbx_strand_id
1 'polypeptide(L)'
;MRQSELRKLPSVDRLIQTEAAMAVVAQHGRDRTLEALRGSLDAARQAILEDDLAAPDDERLVVSAARRLAVELSPSLYPVINATGVIVHTNLGRAPLSPRARHAIERISKGYSNLEYDLEDGARGSRYMHATDLLTRLTGAEDALVVNNNAAAVLLVLTALAKGRDVLIGRSQLVEIGGGFRKGRIQA
;
A
#
# COMPACT_ATOMS: atom_id res chain seq x y z
N MET A 1 44.53 10.32 -12.00
CA MET A 1 43.47 11.11 -11.33
C MET A 1 42.42 10.18 -10.70
N ARG A 2 41.77 9.27 -11.44
CA ARG A 2 40.77 8.34 -10.87
C ARG A 2 41.26 7.44 -9.73
N GLN A 3 42.43 6.82 -9.87
CA GLN A 3 43.00 5.98 -8.80
C GLN A 3 43.33 6.74 -7.51
N SER A 4 43.68 8.03 -7.59
CA SER A 4 43.94 8.83 -6.39
C SER A 4 42.65 9.20 -5.67
N GLU A 5 41.57 9.48 -6.41
CA GLU A 5 40.25 9.74 -5.82
C GLU A 5 39.65 8.48 -5.18
N LEU A 6 39.75 7.31 -5.82
CA LEU A 6 39.25 6.05 -5.24
C LEU A 6 39.89 5.72 -3.89
N ARG A 7 41.17 6.05 -3.71
CA ARG A 7 41.89 5.84 -2.44
C ARG A 7 41.45 6.79 -1.32
N LYS A 8 40.76 7.90 -1.65
CA LYS A 8 40.22 8.83 -0.66
C LYS A 8 38.93 8.34 -0.01
N LEU A 9 38.23 7.37 -0.63
CA LEU A 9 37.01 6.83 -0.05
C LEU A 9 37.31 6.06 1.26
N PRO A 10 36.59 6.36 2.35
CA PRO A 10 36.80 5.69 3.63
C PRO A 10 36.26 4.25 3.63
N SER A 11 36.68 3.45 4.61
CA SER A 11 36.03 2.16 4.88
C SER A 11 34.65 2.37 5.50
N VAL A 12 33.74 1.43 5.27
CA VAL A 12 32.40 1.46 5.89
C VAL A 12 32.49 1.42 7.42
N ASP A 13 33.47 0.71 7.97
CA ASP A 13 33.68 0.60 9.42
C ASP A 13 34.10 1.94 10.04
N ARG A 14 34.90 2.75 9.31
CA ARG A 14 35.22 4.12 9.73
C ARG A 14 33.98 5.01 9.65
N LEU A 15 33.22 4.93 8.56
CA LEU A 15 32.03 5.76 8.37
C LEU A 15 30.98 5.53 9.45
N ILE A 16 30.71 4.28 9.83
CA ILE A 16 29.67 3.99 10.83
C ILE A 16 30.03 4.46 12.25
N GLN A 17 31.31 4.76 12.51
CA GLN A 17 31.76 5.33 13.78
C GLN A 17 31.65 6.85 13.84
N THR A 18 31.32 7.52 12.72
CA THR A 18 31.11 8.97 12.72
C THR A 18 29.84 9.36 13.48
N GLU A 19 29.84 10.54 14.10
CA GLU A 19 28.67 11.06 14.84
C GLU A 19 27.43 11.16 13.93
N ALA A 20 27.61 11.62 12.69
CA ALA A 20 26.55 11.68 11.70
C ALA A 20 25.95 10.30 11.41
N ALA A 21 26.77 9.26 11.26
CA ALA A 21 26.27 7.90 11.03
C ALA A 21 25.60 7.32 12.29
N MET A 22 26.09 7.62 13.48
CA MET A 22 25.46 7.20 14.73
C MET A 22 24.06 7.79 14.89
N ALA A 23 23.81 9.02 14.44
CA ALA A 23 22.47 9.60 14.40
C ALA A 23 21.53 8.83 13.47
N VAL A 24 22.01 8.37 12.32
CA VAL A 24 21.24 7.53 11.38
C VAL A 24 20.97 6.14 11.98
N VAL A 25 21.97 5.54 12.66
CA VAL A 25 21.82 4.27 13.38
C VAL A 25 20.75 4.35 14.47
N ALA A 26 20.69 5.45 15.21
CA ALA A 26 19.68 5.65 16.25
C ALA A 26 18.25 5.68 15.69
N GLN A 27 18.06 6.11 14.43
CA GLN A 27 16.75 6.20 13.79
C GLN A 27 16.35 4.92 13.04
N HIS A 28 17.32 4.25 12.39
CA HIS A 28 17.03 3.17 11.42
C HIS A 28 17.67 1.82 11.77
N GLY A 29 18.41 1.75 12.87
CA GLY A 29 19.16 0.56 13.27
C GLY A 29 20.48 0.39 12.51
N ARG A 30 21.38 -0.40 13.11
CA ARG A 30 22.76 -0.55 12.63
C ARG A 30 22.85 -1.22 11.25
N ASP A 31 22.13 -2.33 11.06
CA ASP A 31 22.27 -3.14 9.85
C ASP A 31 21.82 -2.41 8.59
N ARG A 32 20.69 -1.69 8.68
CA ARG A 32 20.18 -0.87 7.56
C ARG A 32 21.09 0.32 7.26
N THR A 33 21.65 0.93 8.31
CA THR A 33 22.63 1.99 8.13
C THR A 33 23.90 1.49 7.44
N LEU A 34 24.40 0.30 7.79
CA LEU A 34 25.53 -0.32 7.10
C LEU A 34 25.25 -0.60 5.62
N GLU A 35 24.07 -1.15 5.32
CA GLU A 35 23.63 -1.43 3.95
C GLU A 35 23.59 -0.14 3.11
N ALA A 36 22.99 0.92 3.65
CA ALA A 36 22.90 2.21 2.97
C ALA A 36 24.25 2.90 2.80
N LEU A 37 25.16 2.80 3.79
CA LEU A 37 26.52 3.32 3.68
C LEU A 37 27.32 2.58 2.60
N ARG A 38 27.17 1.25 2.48
CA ARG A 38 27.76 0.47 1.39
C ARG A 38 27.22 0.93 0.04
N GLY A 39 25.90 1.08 -0.09
CA GLY A 39 25.28 1.58 -1.31
C GLY A 39 25.72 3.01 -1.68
N SER A 40 25.94 3.88 -0.69
CA SER A 40 26.49 5.22 -0.93
C SER A 40 27.95 5.18 -1.38
N LEU A 41 28.78 4.33 -0.77
CA LEU A 41 30.17 4.13 -1.17
C LEU A 41 30.26 3.56 -2.58
N ASP A 42 29.42 2.59 -2.93
CA ASP A 42 29.39 1.98 -4.27
C ASP A 42 28.98 3.01 -5.33
N ALA A 43 27.97 3.83 -5.05
CA ALA A 43 27.59 4.93 -5.95
C ALA A 43 28.71 5.96 -6.12
N ALA A 44 29.43 6.30 -5.04
CA ALA A 44 30.59 7.18 -5.12
C ALA A 44 31.74 6.57 -5.93
N ARG A 45 31.98 5.26 -5.80
CA ARG A 45 32.97 4.53 -6.62
C ARG A 45 32.62 4.59 -8.10
N GLN A 46 31.36 4.37 -8.47
CA GLN A 46 30.92 4.44 -9.86
C GLN A 46 31.06 5.84 -10.43
N ALA A 47 30.62 6.87 -9.69
CA ALA A 47 30.78 8.27 -10.07
C ALA A 47 32.24 8.69 -10.33
N ILE A 48 33.20 8.17 -9.55
CA ILE A 48 34.63 8.44 -9.78
C ILE A 48 35.16 7.72 -11.04
N LEU A 49 34.67 6.50 -11.30
CA LEU A 49 35.13 5.66 -12.42
C LEU A 49 34.56 6.12 -13.77
N GLU A 50 33.26 6.42 -13.79
CA GLU A 50 32.47 6.72 -14.99
C GLU A 50 32.44 8.21 -15.29
N ASP A 51 32.24 9.06 -14.28
CA ASP A 51 32.00 10.50 -14.43
C ASP A 51 33.23 11.38 -14.07
N ASP A 52 34.38 10.76 -13.73
CA ASP A 52 35.62 11.43 -13.31
C ASP A 52 35.43 12.43 -12.15
N LEU A 53 34.43 12.18 -11.30
CA LEU A 53 34.11 13.03 -10.15
C LEU A 53 35.12 12.86 -9.02
N ALA A 54 35.27 13.91 -8.20
CA ALA A 54 36.10 13.87 -6.99
C ALA A 54 35.43 13.02 -5.89
N ALA A 55 36.25 12.41 -5.02
CA ALA A 55 35.71 11.64 -3.91
C ALA A 55 34.93 12.53 -2.93
N PRO A 56 33.67 12.17 -2.57
CA PRO A 56 32.93 12.87 -1.54
C PRO A 56 33.60 12.69 -0.18
N ASP A 57 33.42 13.69 0.70
CA ASP A 57 33.79 13.58 2.11
C ASP A 57 32.86 12.61 2.89
N ASP A 58 33.29 12.25 4.10
CA ASP A 58 32.58 11.33 5.00
C ASP A 58 31.13 11.83 5.26
N GLU A 59 30.94 13.13 5.43
CA GLU A 59 29.64 13.74 5.71
C GLU A 59 28.66 13.56 4.53
N ARG A 60 29.10 13.85 3.30
CA ARG A 60 28.30 13.65 2.07
C ARG A 60 27.94 12.18 1.84
N LEU A 61 28.83 11.26 2.19
CA LEU A 61 28.53 9.81 2.12
C LEU A 61 27.46 9.41 3.14
N VAL A 62 27.53 9.92 4.37
CA VAL A 62 26.51 9.66 5.39
C VAL A 62 25.16 10.29 5.01
N VAL A 63 25.15 11.54 4.54
CA VAL A 63 23.94 12.22 4.06
C VAL A 63 23.30 11.45 2.90
N SER A 64 24.10 10.95 1.96
CA SER A 64 23.61 10.15 0.84
C SER A 64 23.02 8.81 1.29
N ALA A 65 23.65 8.14 2.26
CA ALA A 65 23.11 6.94 2.88
C ALA A 65 21.80 7.20 3.64
N ALA A 66 21.72 8.28 4.42
CA ALA A 66 20.51 8.68 5.13
C ALA A 66 19.36 8.98 4.14
N ARG A 67 19.65 9.68 3.03
CA ARG A 67 18.65 9.95 1.99
C ARG A 67 18.15 8.68 1.32
N ARG A 68 19.04 7.72 1.05
CA ARG A 68 18.65 6.40 0.51
C ARG A 68 17.69 5.69 1.46
N LEU A 69 18.04 5.61 2.74
CA LEU A 69 17.16 5.01 3.76
C LEU A 69 15.82 5.73 3.86
N ALA A 70 15.81 7.06 3.85
CA ALA A 70 14.58 7.83 3.92
C ALA A 70 13.64 7.51 2.73
N VAL A 71 14.19 7.30 1.54
CA VAL A 71 13.42 6.89 0.35
C VAL A 71 12.99 5.43 0.44
N GLU A 72 13.88 4.52 0.80
CA GLU A 72 13.57 3.08 0.91
C GLU A 72 12.50 2.78 1.98
N LEU A 73 12.56 3.51 3.09
CA LEU A 73 11.62 3.37 4.22
C LEU A 73 10.38 4.25 4.04
N SER A 74 10.32 5.08 3.00
CA SER A 74 9.13 5.88 2.73
C SER A 74 7.94 4.98 2.39
N PRO A 75 6.74 5.27 2.92
CA PRO A 75 5.54 4.55 2.52
C PRO A 75 5.31 4.66 1.01
N SER A 76 5.03 3.52 0.37
CA SER A 76 4.63 3.50 -1.04
C SER A 76 3.26 4.14 -1.27
N LEU A 77 2.44 4.27 -0.21
CA LEU A 77 1.16 4.96 -0.21
C LEU A 77 1.24 6.22 0.66
N TYR A 78 0.95 7.36 0.06
CA TYR A 78 0.91 8.66 0.73
C TYR A 78 -0.27 9.51 0.22
N PRO A 79 -0.75 10.48 1.01
CA PRO A 79 -1.84 11.36 0.59
C PRO A 79 -1.46 12.22 -0.62
N VAL A 80 -2.40 12.45 -1.52
CA VAL A 80 -2.23 13.30 -2.70
C VAL A 80 -3.31 14.37 -2.78
N ILE A 81 -3.00 15.49 -3.42
CA ILE A 81 -3.98 16.55 -3.73
C ILE A 81 -4.57 16.26 -5.12
N ASN A 82 -5.88 15.98 -5.17
CA ASN A 82 -6.57 15.77 -6.44
C ASN A 82 -6.93 17.12 -7.08
N ALA A 83 -6.19 17.51 -8.12
CA ALA A 83 -6.44 18.70 -8.93
C ALA A 83 -7.02 18.40 -10.33
N THR A 84 -7.45 17.15 -10.60
CA THR A 84 -7.91 16.75 -11.94
C THR A 84 -9.38 17.10 -12.22
N GLY A 85 -10.15 17.46 -11.18
CA GLY A 85 -11.60 17.65 -11.26
C GLY A 85 -12.40 16.34 -11.33
N VAL A 86 -11.74 15.17 -11.37
CA VAL A 86 -12.42 13.86 -11.37
C VAL A 86 -12.76 13.45 -9.94
N ILE A 87 -14.06 13.37 -9.63
CA ILE A 87 -14.55 13.04 -8.28
C ILE A 87 -14.27 11.56 -7.93
N VAL A 88 -14.73 10.62 -8.76
CA VAL A 88 -14.48 9.18 -8.56
C VAL A 88 -13.25 8.77 -9.35
N HIS A 89 -12.08 9.11 -8.83
CA HIS A 89 -10.82 8.86 -9.51
C HIS A 89 -10.29 7.45 -9.21
N THR A 90 -10.36 6.54 -10.19
CA THR A 90 -9.99 5.12 -10.00
C THR A 90 -8.54 4.92 -9.55
N ASN A 91 -7.60 5.69 -10.12
CA ASN A 91 -6.18 5.62 -9.77
C ASN A 91 -5.83 6.27 -8.42
N LEU A 92 -6.63 7.22 -7.93
CA LEU A 92 -6.40 7.92 -6.65
C LEU A 92 -7.23 7.35 -5.49
N GLY A 93 -7.80 6.15 -5.65
CA GLY A 93 -8.51 5.46 -4.57
C GLY A 93 -10.02 5.69 -4.50
N ARG A 94 -10.65 6.19 -5.58
CA ARG A 94 -12.11 6.41 -5.69
C ARG A 94 -12.61 7.43 -4.67
N ALA A 95 -13.71 7.13 -3.98
CA ALA A 95 -14.38 8.05 -3.08
C ALA A 95 -13.63 8.15 -1.73
N PRO A 96 -13.18 9.35 -1.32
CA PRO A 96 -12.65 9.54 0.02
C PRO A 96 -13.76 9.37 1.08
N LEU A 97 -13.38 8.93 2.27
CA LEU A 97 -14.31 8.74 3.37
C LEU A 97 -14.59 10.05 4.11
N SER A 98 -15.84 10.24 4.53
CA SER A 98 -16.23 11.36 5.38
C SER A 98 -15.53 11.30 6.75
N PRO A 99 -15.36 12.43 7.45
CA PRO A 99 -14.78 12.44 8.80
C PRO A 99 -15.51 11.51 9.76
N ARG A 100 -16.85 11.42 9.67
CA ARG A 100 -17.67 10.53 10.49
C ARG A 100 -17.36 9.05 10.22
N ALA A 101 -17.26 8.65 8.96
CA ALA A 101 -16.92 7.27 8.58
C ALA A 101 -15.51 6.88 9.05
N ARG A 102 -14.54 7.78 8.87
CA ARG A 102 -13.16 7.57 9.35
C ARG A 102 -13.10 7.39 10.87
N HIS A 103 -13.80 8.24 11.62
CA HIS A 103 -13.86 8.12 13.08
C HIS A 103 -14.53 6.81 13.55
N ALA A 104 -15.53 6.30 12.82
CA ALA A 104 -16.13 5.01 13.13
C ALA A 104 -15.15 3.84 12.94
N ILE A 105 -14.38 3.85 11.84
CA ILE A 105 -13.34 2.86 11.56
C ILE A 105 -12.25 2.91 12.65
N GLU A 106 -11.75 4.11 12.95
CA GLU A 106 -10.71 4.29 13.97
C GLU A 106 -11.16 3.78 15.35
N ARG A 107 -12.41 4.06 15.73
CA ARG A 107 -12.95 3.62 17.03
C ARG A 107 -13.00 2.10 17.14
N ILE A 108 -13.48 1.41 16.10
CA ILE A 108 -13.64 -0.04 16.14
C ILE A 108 -12.31 -0.79 15.95
N SER A 109 -11.33 -0.17 15.27
CA SER A 109 -10.03 -0.79 15.02
C SER A 109 -9.05 -0.73 16.19
N LYS A 110 -9.36 0.04 17.25
CA LYS A 110 -8.48 0.23 18.42
C LYS A 110 -8.45 -0.98 19.36
N GLY A 111 -9.36 -1.93 19.23
CA GLY A 111 -9.45 -3.09 20.12
C GLY A 111 -10.40 -4.16 19.60
N TYR A 112 -10.86 -5.01 20.52
CA TYR A 112 -11.86 -6.04 20.22
C TYR A 112 -13.23 -5.42 19.93
N SER A 113 -14.04 -6.15 19.16
CA SER A 113 -15.40 -5.76 18.82
C SER A 113 -16.32 -6.97 18.74
N ASN A 114 -17.63 -6.71 18.74
CA ASN A 114 -18.68 -7.71 18.54
C ASN A 114 -18.84 -8.10 17.05
N LEU A 115 -17.74 -8.13 16.29
CA LEU A 115 -17.77 -8.37 14.84
C LEU A 115 -18.47 -9.70 14.48
N GLU A 116 -18.22 -10.76 15.25
CA GLU A 116 -18.86 -12.07 15.09
C GLU A 116 -19.40 -12.59 16.44
N TYR A 117 -19.85 -11.69 17.30
CA TYR A 117 -20.33 -12.06 18.63
C TYR A 117 -21.66 -11.37 18.91
N ASP A 118 -22.67 -12.17 19.23
CA ASP A 118 -23.97 -11.69 19.66
C ASP A 118 -23.92 -11.43 21.16
N LEU A 119 -24.22 -10.18 21.55
CA LEU A 119 -24.18 -9.76 22.95
C LEU A 119 -25.43 -10.17 23.73
N GLU A 120 -26.55 -10.40 23.04
CA GLU A 120 -27.81 -10.82 23.67
C GLU A 120 -27.75 -12.33 23.96
N ASP A 121 -27.33 -13.14 22.98
CA ASP A 121 -27.22 -14.60 23.12
C ASP A 121 -25.91 -15.06 23.78
N GLY A 122 -24.91 -14.17 23.89
CA GLY A 122 -23.60 -14.50 24.44
C GLY A 122 -22.83 -15.55 23.62
N ALA A 123 -23.06 -15.61 22.32
CA ALA A 123 -22.58 -16.65 21.43
C ALA A 123 -21.99 -16.08 20.13
N ARG A 124 -21.42 -16.96 19.30
CA ARG A 124 -20.93 -16.56 17.98
C ARG A 124 -22.09 -16.12 17.09
N GLY A 125 -21.99 -14.91 16.56
CA GLY A 125 -22.94 -14.32 15.61
C GLY A 125 -22.38 -14.16 14.20
N SER A 126 -23.24 -13.79 13.25
CA SER A 126 -22.85 -13.50 11.87
C SER A 126 -22.41 -12.06 11.71
N ARG A 127 -21.22 -11.80 11.16
CA ARG A 127 -20.77 -10.43 10.86
C ARG A 127 -21.65 -9.67 9.87
N TYR A 128 -22.44 -10.38 9.07
CA TYR A 128 -23.27 -9.75 8.04
C TYR A 128 -24.44 -8.97 8.62
N MET A 129 -24.92 -9.36 9.82
CA MET A 129 -26.07 -8.73 10.47
C MET A 129 -25.91 -7.21 10.61
N HIS A 130 -24.68 -6.73 10.85
CA HIS A 130 -24.36 -5.31 11.05
C HIS A 130 -24.63 -4.45 9.81
N ALA A 131 -24.58 -5.04 8.61
CA ALA A 131 -24.82 -4.35 7.35
C ALA A 131 -26.19 -4.69 6.74
N THR A 132 -26.69 -5.91 6.96
CA THR A 132 -27.94 -6.40 6.36
C THR A 132 -29.13 -5.51 6.72
N ASP A 133 -29.34 -5.17 8.01
CA ASP A 133 -30.46 -4.30 8.44
C ASP A 133 -30.45 -2.94 7.71
N LEU A 134 -29.30 -2.30 7.65
CA LEU A 134 -29.18 -0.98 7.02
C LEU A 134 -29.46 -1.08 5.51
N LEU A 135 -28.96 -2.12 4.86
CA LEU A 135 -29.12 -2.30 3.41
C LEU A 135 -30.56 -2.65 3.03
N THR A 136 -31.23 -3.54 3.75
CA THR A 136 -32.63 -3.88 3.49
C THR A 136 -33.53 -2.68 3.73
N ARG A 137 -33.29 -1.89 4.78
CA ARG A 137 -34.03 -0.64 5.04
C ARG A 137 -33.82 0.42 3.97
N LEU A 138 -32.60 0.56 3.44
CA LEU A 138 -32.29 1.52 2.39
C LEU A 138 -32.85 1.14 1.02
N THR A 139 -32.91 -0.16 0.73
CA THR A 139 -33.25 -0.66 -0.62
C THR A 139 -34.68 -1.21 -0.73
N GLY A 140 -35.29 -1.60 0.38
CA GLY A 140 -36.56 -2.34 0.40
C GLY A 140 -36.43 -3.81 0.00
N ALA A 141 -35.21 -4.33 -0.15
CA ALA A 141 -34.97 -5.75 -0.47
C ALA A 141 -35.31 -6.66 0.72
N GLU A 142 -35.66 -7.92 0.43
CA GLU A 142 -35.97 -8.93 1.45
C GLU A 142 -34.76 -9.31 2.32
N ASP A 143 -33.56 -9.27 1.73
CA ASP A 143 -32.30 -9.59 2.39
C ASP A 143 -31.14 -8.88 1.66
N ALA A 144 -29.96 -8.85 2.28
CA ALA A 144 -28.74 -8.27 1.72
C ALA A 144 -27.47 -8.99 2.17
N LEU A 145 -26.52 -9.14 1.24
CA LEU A 145 -25.20 -9.69 1.49
C LEU A 145 -24.10 -8.73 0.99
N VAL A 146 -23.11 -8.48 1.83
CA VAL A 146 -21.91 -7.71 1.45
C VAL A 146 -20.75 -8.65 1.22
N VAL A 147 -20.10 -8.49 0.08
CA VAL A 147 -18.85 -9.19 -0.26
C VAL A 147 -17.74 -8.17 -0.54
N ASN A 148 -16.51 -8.65 -0.71
CA ASN A 148 -15.32 -7.82 -0.86
C ASN A 148 -15.49 -6.65 -1.86
N ASN A 149 -16.03 -6.93 -3.05
CA ASN A 149 -16.32 -5.92 -4.06
C ASN A 149 -17.38 -6.43 -5.06
N ASN A 150 -17.81 -5.55 -5.97
CA ASN A 150 -18.82 -5.90 -6.98
C ASN A 150 -18.37 -7.01 -7.95
N ALA A 151 -17.08 -7.13 -8.25
CA ALA A 151 -16.57 -8.21 -9.10
C ALA A 151 -16.78 -9.58 -8.44
N ALA A 152 -16.48 -9.69 -7.14
CA ALA A 152 -16.77 -10.88 -6.35
C ALA A 152 -18.27 -11.14 -6.23
N ALA A 153 -19.10 -10.10 -6.13
CA ALA A 153 -20.56 -10.24 -6.10
C ALA A 153 -21.10 -10.86 -7.38
N VAL A 154 -20.67 -10.37 -8.55
CA VAL A 154 -21.09 -10.93 -9.85
C VAL A 154 -20.68 -12.40 -9.96
N LEU A 155 -19.43 -12.73 -9.61
CA LEU A 155 -18.96 -14.12 -9.61
C LEU A 155 -19.80 -14.99 -8.67
N LEU A 156 -20.00 -14.55 -7.42
CA LEU A 156 -20.78 -15.30 -6.43
C LEU A 156 -22.20 -15.57 -6.91
N VAL A 157 -22.88 -14.55 -7.46
CA VAL A 157 -24.25 -14.68 -7.97
C VAL A 157 -24.31 -15.68 -9.13
N LEU A 158 -23.39 -15.58 -10.10
CA LEU A 158 -23.35 -16.51 -11.24
C LEU A 158 -23.03 -17.94 -10.81
N THR A 159 -22.08 -18.12 -9.90
CA THR A 159 -21.73 -19.44 -9.37
C THR A 159 -22.86 -20.05 -8.53
N ALA A 160 -23.51 -19.27 -7.67
CA ALA A 160 -24.59 -19.78 -6.82
C ALA A 160 -25.86 -20.09 -7.63
N LEU A 161 -26.22 -19.22 -8.58
CA LEU A 161 -27.51 -19.28 -9.26
C LEU A 161 -27.45 -19.81 -10.68
N ALA A 162 -26.29 -19.96 -11.32
CA ALA A 162 -26.20 -20.35 -12.73
C ALA A 162 -25.01 -21.26 -13.07
N LYS A 163 -24.38 -21.90 -12.07
CA LYS A 163 -23.30 -22.85 -12.34
C LYS A 163 -23.74 -23.96 -13.28
N GLY A 164 -22.97 -24.16 -14.35
CA GLY A 164 -23.26 -25.15 -15.40
C GLY A 164 -24.49 -24.82 -16.25
N ARG A 165 -25.02 -23.59 -16.18
CA ARG A 165 -26.17 -23.14 -16.95
C ARG A 165 -25.84 -21.87 -17.73
N ASP A 166 -26.57 -21.63 -18.81
CA ASP A 166 -26.43 -20.41 -19.59
C ASP A 166 -27.07 -19.21 -18.89
N VAL A 167 -26.43 -18.05 -19.02
CA VAL A 167 -26.95 -16.76 -18.51
C VAL A 167 -27.09 -15.79 -19.68
N LEU A 168 -28.33 -15.33 -19.89
CA LEU A 168 -28.63 -14.35 -20.93
C LEU A 168 -28.07 -12.97 -20.54
N ILE A 169 -27.29 -12.38 -21.43
CA ILE A 169 -26.72 -11.04 -21.28
C ILE A 169 -26.73 -10.32 -22.63
N GLY A 170 -27.07 -9.02 -22.62
CA GLY A 170 -26.98 -8.21 -23.81
C GLY A 170 -25.52 -8.04 -24.24
N ARG A 171 -25.22 -8.13 -25.54
CA ARG A 171 -23.84 -7.95 -26.04
C ARG A 171 -23.25 -6.60 -25.63
N SER A 172 -24.07 -5.55 -25.57
CA SER A 172 -23.67 -4.21 -25.11
C SER A 172 -23.30 -4.14 -23.62
N GLN A 173 -23.65 -5.16 -22.83
CA GLN A 173 -23.38 -5.22 -21.38
C GLN A 173 -22.09 -5.99 -21.05
N LEU A 174 -21.42 -6.56 -22.06
CA LEU A 174 -20.10 -7.19 -21.93
C LEU A 174 -18.99 -6.14 -21.81
N VAL A 175 -19.06 -5.35 -20.74
CA VAL A 175 -18.13 -4.25 -20.47
C VAL A 175 -16.86 -4.72 -19.75
N GLU A 176 -15.78 -3.99 -19.99
CA GLU A 176 -14.52 -4.05 -19.23
C GLU A 176 -14.38 -2.78 -18.41
N ILE A 177 -14.22 -2.91 -17.09
CA ILE A 177 -14.14 -1.76 -16.18
C ILE A 177 -12.85 -1.86 -15.36
N GLY A 178 -11.79 -1.21 -15.86
CA GLY A 178 -10.48 -1.07 -15.19
C GLY A 178 -9.69 -2.38 -15.00
N GLY A 179 -8.36 -2.30 -15.09
CA GLY A 179 -7.40 -3.31 -14.57
C GLY A 179 -7.54 -4.78 -15.00
N GLY A 180 -8.44 -5.13 -15.92
CA GLY A 180 -8.66 -6.50 -16.41
C GLY A 180 -9.93 -7.21 -15.95
N PHE A 181 -10.84 -6.58 -15.19
CA PHE A 181 -12.14 -7.20 -14.91
C PHE A 181 -13.06 -7.13 -16.13
N ARG A 182 -13.39 -8.29 -16.69
CA ARG A 182 -14.25 -8.45 -17.86
C ARG A 182 -15.47 -9.28 -17.50
N LYS A 183 -16.67 -8.71 -17.62
CA LYS A 183 -17.92 -9.45 -17.34
C LYS A 183 -18.05 -10.71 -18.20
N GLY A 184 -17.53 -10.71 -19.43
CA GLY A 184 -17.56 -11.86 -20.34
C GLY A 184 -16.56 -12.98 -20.06
N ARG A 185 -15.67 -12.86 -19.05
CA ARG A 185 -14.70 -13.91 -18.68
C ARG A 185 -14.95 -14.53 -17.31
N ILE A 186 -16.06 -14.19 -16.66
CA ILE A 186 -16.44 -14.78 -15.37
C ILE A 186 -17.03 -16.16 -15.66
N GLN A 187 -16.23 -17.22 -15.46
CA GLN A 187 -16.67 -18.61 -15.57
C GLN A 187 -16.95 -19.17 -14.17
N ALA A 188 -18.08 -19.84 -14.01
CA ALA A 188 -18.54 -20.51 -12.79
C ALA A 188 -18.28 -22.02 -12.84
#